data_AF-A0A7K0R995-F1
#
_entry.id   AF-A0A7K0R995-F1
#
_cell.length_a   1.000
_cell.length_b   1.000
_cell.length_c   1.000
_cell.angle_alpha   90.00
_cell.angle_beta   90.00
_cell.angle_gamma   90.00
#
_symmetry.space_group_name_H-M   'P 1'
#
loop_
_entity.id
_entity.type
_entity.pdbx_description
1 polymer ?
#
loop_
_entity_poly.entity_id
_entity_poly.type
_entity_poly.pdbx_seq_one_letter_code
_entity_poly.pdbx_strand_id
1 'polypeptide(L)'
;MEAATPLHPDRVTLAGDRLRVDALTVTDPTAVRLAAEREQAGEQLAGLLLQAIEIGARVLDREQTAADTDFVKAEFERQARELERQFSESAKAAATQLTGSIDAAFGADAGVVPKLLEKHFGAESTAAVQNQVGALVNDLLKSHREALLKQFTGTGESNPLGQFQRSATEAITNASAAQQRQLLEMTRTMTAMRTEIAALKAEQEKDQAVAEEAERGTAKGRTYEEQVAEALTRIAQGRGDLAEQVGDATEGGGKKG
;
A
#
# COMPACT_ATOMS: atom_id res chain seq x y z
N MET A 1 -25.07 -42.38 -17.43
CA MET A 1 -25.38 -40.94 -17.49
C MET A 1 -24.05 -40.24 -17.60
N GLU A 2 -23.68 -39.89 -18.82
CA GLU A 2 -22.39 -39.31 -19.17
C GLU A 2 -22.45 -37.81 -18.84
N ALA A 3 -21.58 -37.36 -17.93
CA ALA A 3 -21.54 -35.96 -17.50
C ALA A 3 -20.93 -35.12 -18.62
N ALA A 4 -21.72 -34.21 -19.18
CA ALA A 4 -21.25 -33.26 -20.19
C ALA A 4 -20.23 -32.31 -19.54
N THR A 5 -18.96 -32.43 -19.92
CA THR A 5 -17.92 -31.45 -19.63
C THR A 5 -18.32 -30.11 -20.26
N PRO A 6 -18.48 -29.02 -19.49
CA PRO A 6 -18.79 -27.73 -20.08
C PRO A 6 -17.66 -27.31 -21.03
N LEU A 7 -18.02 -27.07 -22.29
CA LEU A 7 -17.09 -26.80 -23.41
C LEU A 7 -16.35 -25.45 -23.29
N HIS A 8 -16.75 -24.60 -22.35
CA HIS A 8 -16.14 -23.29 -22.10
C HIS A 8 -15.95 -23.11 -20.58
N PRO A 9 -14.73 -23.20 -20.04
CA PRO A 9 -14.50 -22.84 -18.65
C PRO A 9 -14.78 -21.35 -18.47
N ASP A 10 -15.44 -20.99 -17.37
CA ASP A 10 -15.64 -19.60 -16.94
C ASP A 10 -14.28 -18.89 -16.96
N ARG A 11 -14.12 -17.94 -17.89
CA ARG A 11 -12.84 -17.26 -18.12
C ARG A 11 -13.00 -15.78 -17.79
N VAL A 12 -12.30 -15.35 -16.75
CA VAL A 12 -12.20 -13.93 -16.38
C VAL A 12 -10.85 -13.43 -16.88
N THR A 13 -10.84 -12.36 -17.68
CA THR A 13 -9.61 -11.72 -18.15
C THR A 13 -9.66 -10.22 -17.96
N LEU A 14 -8.52 -9.63 -17.58
CA LEU A 14 -8.34 -8.19 -17.58
C LEU A 14 -7.74 -7.77 -18.93
N ALA A 15 -8.47 -6.96 -19.69
CA ALA A 15 -8.04 -6.43 -20.97
C ALA A 15 -7.95 -4.91 -20.87
N GLY A 16 -6.79 -4.40 -20.45
CA GLY A 16 -6.58 -2.98 -20.16
C GLY A 16 -7.38 -2.54 -18.93
N ASP A 17 -8.29 -1.60 -19.13
CA ASP A 17 -9.20 -1.06 -18.12
C ASP A 17 -10.55 -1.81 -18.04
N ARG A 18 -10.70 -2.91 -18.79
CA ARG A 18 -11.95 -3.68 -18.88
C ARG A 18 -11.79 -5.07 -18.31
N LEU A 19 -12.76 -5.46 -17.48
CA LEU A 19 -12.93 -6.84 -17.05
C LEU A 19 -13.81 -7.57 -18.08
N ARG A 20 -13.28 -8.62 -18.70
CA ARG A 20 -14.01 -9.50 -19.62
C ARG A 20 -14.31 -10.81 -18.92
N VAL A 21 -15.56 -11.25 -19.03
CA VAL A 21 -16.02 -12.51 -18.44
C VAL A 21 -16.71 -13.32 -19.51
N ASP A 22 -16.15 -14.47 -19.83
CA ASP A 22 -16.71 -15.45 -20.75
C ASP A 22 -17.31 -16.61 -19.96
N ALA A 23 -18.50 -17.07 -20.38
CA ALA A 23 -19.20 -18.23 -19.82
C ALA A 23 -19.52 -18.16 -18.30
N LEU A 24 -19.64 -16.96 -17.70
CA LEU A 24 -19.94 -16.80 -16.27
C LEU A 24 -21.22 -17.53 -15.85
N THR A 25 -21.09 -18.45 -14.90
CA THR A 25 -22.24 -19.07 -14.23
C THR A 25 -22.29 -18.68 -12.75
N VAL A 26 -23.31 -17.93 -12.35
CA VAL A 26 -23.52 -17.56 -10.94
C VAL A 26 -24.54 -18.50 -10.30
N THR A 27 -24.11 -19.26 -9.29
CA THR A 27 -24.96 -20.22 -8.57
C THR A 27 -25.46 -19.72 -7.22
N ASP A 28 -25.15 -18.47 -6.86
CA ASP A 28 -25.57 -17.90 -5.58
C ASP A 28 -27.11 -17.82 -5.50
N PRO A 29 -27.73 -18.43 -4.47
CA PRO A 29 -29.20 -18.46 -4.36
C PRO A 29 -29.85 -17.08 -4.33
N THR A 30 -29.18 -16.08 -3.76
CA THR A 30 -29.71 -14.70 -3.67
C THR A 30 -29.67 -14.03 -5.04
N ALA A 31 -28.54 -14.14 -5.75
CA ALA A 31 -28.37 -13.61 -7.10
C ALA A 31 -29.38 -14.23 -8.09
N VAL A 32 -29.56 -15.56 -8.03
CA VAL A 32 -30.53 -16.28 -8.87
C VAL A 32 -31.96 -15.83 -8.58
N ARG A 33 -32.35 -15.71 -7.30
CA ARG A 33 -33.67 -15.22 -6.92
C ARG A 33 -33.92 -13.80 -7.42
N LEU A 34 -32.95 -12.90 -7.24
CA LEU A 34 -33.05 -11.50 -7.66
C LEU A 34 -33.16 -11.37 -9.20
N ALA A 35 -32.40 -12.19 -9.94
CA ALA A 35 -32.50 -12.26 -11.39
C ALA A 35 -33.87 -12.78 -11.83
N ALA A 36 -34.40 -13.83 -11.19
CA ALA A 36 -35.72 -14.37 -11.49
C ALA A 36 -36.85 -13.35 -11.25
N GLU A 37 -36.80 -12.59 -10.15
CA GLU A 37 -37.77 -11.52 -9.85
C GLU A 37 -37.75 -10.41 -10.92
N ARG A 38 -36.56 -10.04 -11.40
CA ARG A 38 -36.36 -9.00 -12.43
C ARG A 38 -36.78 -9.46 -13.83
N GLU A 39 -36.50 -10.71 -14.17
CA GLU A 39 -36.95 -11.33 -15.42
C GLU A 39 -38.48 -11.38 -15.49
N GLN A 40 -39.14 -11.75 -14.39
CA GLN A 40 -40.61 -11.74 -14.28
C GLN A 40 -41.21 -10.33 -14.44
N ALA A 41 -40.49 -9.29 -14.01
CA ALA A 41 -40.87 -7.90 -14.21
C ALA A 41 -40.58 -7.37 -15.62
N GLY A 42 -39.97 -8.17 -16.50
CA GLY A 42 -39.60 -7.78 -17.87
C GLY A 42 -38.36 -6.87 -17.93
N GLU A 43 -37.54 -6.84 -16.89
CA GLU A 43 -36.32 -6.02 -16.83
C GLU A 43 -35.12 -6.72 -17.48
N GLN A 44 -34.12 -5.92 -17.91
CA GLN A 44 -32.90 -6.44 -18.51
C GLN A 44 -31.92 -6.97 -17.46
N LEU A 45 -31.62 -8.27 -17.51
CA LEU A 45 -30.70 -8.94 -16.58
C LEU A 45 -29.25 -8.47 -16.70
N ALA A 46 -28.82 -8.04 -17.89
CA ALA A 46 -27.46 -7.54 -18.10
C ALA A 46 -27.15 -6.31 -17.24
N GLY A 47 -28.13 -5.39 -17.11
CA GLY A 47 -27.98 -4.21 -16.27
C GLY A 47 -27.89 -4.56 -14.78
N LEU A 48 -28.67 -5.55 -14.33
CA LEU A 48 -28.61 -6.07 -12.96
C LEU A 48 -27.23 -6.66 -12.65
N LEU A 49 -26.69 -7.49 -13.54
CA LEU A 49 -25.38 -8.12 -13.35
C LEU A 49 -24.25 -7.08 -13.28
N LEU A 50 -24.25 -6.11 -14.19
CA LEU A 50 -23.28 -5.01 -14.17
C LEU A 50 -23.36 -4.23 -12.85
N GLN A 51 -24.57 -3.86 -12.41
CA GLN A 51 -24.75 -3.16 -11.14
C GLN A 51 -24.28 -4.00 -9.95
N ALA A 52 -24.59 -5.29 -9.91
CA ALA A 52 -24.17 -6.17 -8.82
C ALA A 52 -22.65 -6.27 -8.74
N ILE A 53 -21.96 -6.40 -9.89
CA ILE A 53 -20.50 -6.45 -9.95
C ILE A 53 -19.89 -5.11 -9.51
N GLU A 54 -20.40 -3.98 -9.99
CA GLU A 54 -19.91 -2.65 -9.62
C GLU A 54 -20.10 -2.35 -8.13
N ILE A 55 -21.29 -2.65 -7.59
CA ILE A 55 -21.60 -2.48 -6.17
C ILE A 55 -20.71 -3.41 -5.33
N GLY A 56 -20.60 -4.69 -5.71
CA GLY A 56 -19.76 -5.66 -5.05
C GLY A 56 -18.29 -5.24 -5.01
N ALA A 57 -17.75 -4.77 -6.13
CA ALA A 57 -16.38 -4.27 -6.20
C ALA A 57 -16.14 -3.07 -5.26
N ARG A 58 -17.07 -2.11 -5.22
CA ARG A 58 -16.97 -0.96 -4.29
C ARG A 58 -17.09 -1.36 -2.83
N VAL A 59 -17.92 -2.36 -2.51
CA VAL A 59 -18.05 -2.89 -1.15
C VAL A 59 -16.75 -3.59 -0.74
N LEU A 60 -16.22 -4.47 -1.59
CA LEU A 60 -14.95 -5.16 -1.32
C LEU A 60 -13.78 -4.19 -1.13
N ASP A 61 -13.68 -3.16 -1.98
CA ASP A 61 -12.65 -2.11 -1.87
C ASP A 61 -12.76 -1.32 -0.55
N ARG A 62 -13.99 -0.99 -0.14
CA ARG A 62 -14.24 -0.31 1.14
C ARG A 62 -13.94 -1.19 2.35
N GLU A 63 -14.36 -2.46 2.33
CA GLU A 63 -14.09 -3.41 3.42
C GLU A 63 -12.60 -3.66 3.57
N GLN A 64 -11.87 -3.77 2.45
CA GLN A 64 -10.42 -3.93 2.46
C GLN A 64 -9.72 -2.68 3.01
N THR A 65 -10.15 -1.49 2.59
CA THR A 65 -9.63 -0.22 3.12
C THR A 65 -9.97 -0.02 4.61
N ALA A 66 -11.15 -0.46 5.05
CA ALA A 66 -11.56 -0.41 6.45
C ALA A 66 -10.73 -1.37 7.32
N ALA A 67 -10.49 -2.60 6.84
CA ALA A 67 -9.62 -3.56 7.49
C ALA A 67 -8.18 -3.04 7.63
N ASP A 68 -7.64 -2.39 6.60
CA ASP A 68 -6.32 -1.76 6.63
C ASP A 68 -6.28 -0.59 7.64
N THR A 69 -7.36 0.19 7.73
CA THR A 69 -7.47 1.30 8.68
C THR A 69 -7.58 0.81 10.13
N ASP A 70 -8.35 -0.24 10.38
CA ASP A 70 -8.50 -0.85 11.70
C ASP A 70 -7.20 -1.50 12.16
N PHE A 71 -6.46 -2.14 11.24
CA PHE A 71 -5.12 -2.66 11.51
C PHE A 71 -4.14 -1.55 11.91
N VAL A 72 -4.12 -0.44 11.15
CA VAL A 72 -3.28 0.71 11.45
C VAL A 72 -3.65 1.31 12.81
N LYS A 73 -4.94 1.48 13.11
CA LYS A 73 -5.41 1.98 14.39
C LYS A 73 -5.00 1.06 15.55
N ALA A 74 -5.13 -0.25 15.39
CA ALA A 74 -4.72 -1.23 16.39
C ALA A 74 -3.21 -1.20 16.65
N GLU A 75 -2.37 -1.09 15.61
CA GLU A 75 -0.92 -0.94 15.76
C GLU A 75 -0.54 0.40 16.40
N PHE A 76 -1.21 1.51 16.05
CA PHE A 76 -1.00 2.80 16.72
C PHE A 76 -1.37 2.75 18.20
N GLU A 77 -2.50 2.14 18.56
CA GLU A 77 -2.90 1.98 19.96
C GLU A 77 -1.92 1.08 20.73
N ARG A 78 -1.40 0.02 20.09
CA ARG A 78 -0.38 -0.85 20.69
C ARG A 78 0.93 -0.10 20.94
N GLN A 79 1.41 0.65 19.95
CA GLN A 79 2.63 1.46 20.07
C GLN A 79 2.46 2.58 21.10
N ALA A 80 1.32 3.24 21.15
CA ALA A 80 1.03 4.28 22.15
C ALA A 80 1.07 3.72 23.58
N ARG A 81 0.47 2.54 23.81
CA ARG A 81 0.51 1.86 25.11
C ARG A 81 1.93 1.45 25.52
N GLU A 82 2.73 0.97 24.58
CA GLU A 82 4.13 0.61 24.87
C GLU A 82 4.97 1.85 25.16
N LEU A 83 4.78 2.95 24.43
CA LEU A 83 5.42 4.24 24.72
C LEU A 83 5.03 4.78 26.10
N GLU A 84 3.75 4.71 26.47
CA GLU A 84 3.27 5.13 27.79
C GLU A 84 3.90 4.29 28.90
N ARG A 85 4.04 2.97 28.70
CA ARG A 85 4.70 2.06 29.64
C ARG A 85 6.17 2.42 29.81
N GLN A 86 6.91 2.61 28.71
CA GLN A 86 8.31 2.99 28.72
C GLN A 86 8.53 4.36 29.37
N PHE A 87 7.64 5.32 29.11
CA PHE A 87 7.69 6.64 29.73
C PHE A 87 7.43 6.56 31.25
N SER A 88 6.44 5.78 31.68
CA SER A 88 6.14 5.56 33.10
C SER A 88 7.31 4.89 33.83
N GLU A 89 7.93 3.87 33.22
CA GLU A 89 9.11 3.20 33.77
C GLU A 89 10.30 4.14 33.86
N SER A 90 10.56 4.94 32.82
CA SER A 90 11.63 5.95 32.80
C SER A 90 11.41 7.04 33.85
N ALA A 91 10.17 7.52 34.00
CA ALA A 91 9.81 8.52 35.00
C ALA A 91 9.97 7.97 36.43
N LYS A 92 9.58 6.71 36.68
CA LYS A 92 9.81 6.04 37.97
C LYS A 92 11.31 5.90 38.26
N ALA A 93 12.10 5.46 37.28
CA ALA A 93 13.54 5.33 37.45
C ALA A 93 14.20 6.68 37.76
N ALA A 94 13.82 7.73 37.03
CA ALA A 94 14.30 9.09 37.28
C ALA A 94 13.90 9.61 38.66
N ALA A 95 12.66 9.37 39.10
CA ALA A 95 12.20 9.73 40.44
C ALA A 95 12.99 9.00 41.52
N THR A 96 13.20 7.69 41.39
CA THR A 96 14.01 6.91 42.33
C THR A 96 15.46 7.40 42.40
N GLN A 97 16.08 7.71 41.26
CA GLN A 97 17.43 8.26 41.22
C GLN A 97 17.51 9.64 41.88
N LEU A 98 16.51 10.50 41.65
CA LEU A 98 16.46 11.82 42.26
C LEU A 98 16.26 11.73 43.78
N THR A 99 15.34 10.89 44.26
CA THR A 99 15.14 10.64 45.68
C THR A 99 16.41 10.09 46.33
N GLY A 100 17.06 9.09 45.72
CA GLY A 100 18.32 8.55 46.23
C GLY A 100 19.44 9.59 46.29
N SER A 101 19.51 10.49 45.31
CA SER A 101 20.49 11.59 45.29
C SER A 101 20.19 12.64 46.37
N ILE A 102 18.92 12.95 46.61
CA ILE A 102 18.47 13.87 47.67
C ILE A 102 18.77 13.26 49.05
N ASP A 103 18.44 11.99 49.28
CA ASP A 103 18.70 11.31 50.54
C ASP A 103 20.20 11.17 50.81
N ALA A 104 21.01 10.89 49.78
CA ALA A 104 22.46 10.86 49.91
C ALA A 104 23.06 12.24 50.23
N ALA A 105 22.46 13.32 49.74
CA ALA A 105 22.92 14.67 50.03
C ALA A 105 22.42 15.19 51.39
N PHE A 106 21.15 14.99 51.72
CA PHE A 106 20.43 15.66 52.82
C PHE A 106 19.87 14.73 53.91
N GLY A 107 20.02 13.41 53.78
CA GLY A 107 19.48 12.44 54.74
C GLY A 107 20.04 12.64 56.16
N ALA A 108 19.17 12.55 57.17
CA ALA A 108 19.44 12.98 58.54
C ALA A 108 20.65 12.29 59.20
N ASP A 109 20.88 10.99 58.95
CA ASP A 109 21.92 10.20 59.63
C ASP A 109 23.19 9.95 58.78
N ALA A 110 23.10 10.10 57.46
CA ALA A 110 24.17 9.71 56.53
C ALA A 110 24.49 10.74 55.44
N GLY A 111 23.68 11.80 55.31
CA GLY A 111 23.83 12.81 54.27
C GLY A 111 25.17 13.54 54.37
N VAL A 112 25.76 13.82 53.21
CA VAL A 112 27.01 14.58 53.11
C VAL A 112 26.84 15.97 53.74
N VAL A 113 25.65 16.59 53.59
CA VAL A 113 25.36 17.92 54.11
C VAL A 113 25.30 17.94 55.65
N PRO A 114 24.47 17.14 56.36
CA PRO A 114 24.47 17.11 57.83
C PRO A 114 25.82 16.80 58.47
N LYS A 115 26.61 15.88 57.91
CA LYS A 115 27.94 15.54 58.43
C LYS A 115 28.95 16.67 58.26
N LEU A 116 28.90 17.38 57.13
CA LEU A 116 29.72 18.57 56.92
C LEU A 116 29.23 19.71 57.81
N LEU A 117 27.92 19.80 58.07
CA LEU A 117 27.40 20.77 59.00
C LEU A 117 27.92 20.47 60.44
N GLU A 118 27.73 19.26 60.98
CA GLU A 118 28.24 18.92 62.33
C GLU A 118 29.75 19.10 62.47
N LYS A 119 30.53 18.77 61.44
CA LYS A 119 31.99 18.93 61.43
C LYS A 119 32.43 20.41 61.44
N HIS A 120 31.64 21.32 60.89
CA HIS A 120 32.00 22.74 60.75
C HIS A 120 31.23 23.70 61.68
N PHE A 121 30.12 23.26 62.32
CA PHE A 121 29.23 24.12 63.14
C PHE A 121 29.20 23.77 64.64
N GLY A 122 30.15 22.96 65.14
CA GLY A 122 30.26 22.61 66.57
C GLY A 122 30.64 23.77 67.53
N ALA A 123 30.88 24.99 67.05
CA ALA A 123 31.15 26.16 67.90
C ALA A 123 30.73 27.49 67.24
N GLU A 124 29.66 28.07 67.82
CA GLU A 124 29.21 29.48 67.80
C GLU A 124 28.74 30.19 66.50
N SER A 125 27.56 30.84 66.65
CA SER A 125 27.00 31.98 65.91
C SER A 125 26.00 31.71 64.76
N THR A 126 24.71 31.82 65.10
CA THR A 126 23.51 31.62 64.27
C THR A 126 23.36 32.60 63.08
N ALA A 127 24.06 33.74 63.06
CA ALA A 127 24.00 34.72 61.97
C ALA A 127 25.00 34.43 60.83
N ALA A 128 26.15 33.81 61.13
CA ALA A 128 27.12 33.36 60.13
C ALA A 128 26.63 32.11 59.36
N VAL A 129 25.73 31.33 59.98
CA VAL A 129 25.18 30.08 59.47
C VAL A 129 24.45 30.27 58.13
N GLN A 130 23.65 31.31 57.94
CA GLN A 130 22.93 31.51 56.67
C GLN A 130 23.87 31.82 55.50
N ASN A 131 24.90 32.64 55.73
CA ASN A 131 25.90 32.97 54.70
C ASN A 131 26.85 31.80 54.42
N GLN A 132 27.23 31.00 55.43
CA GLN A 132 28.06 29.82 55.25
C GLN A 132 27.31 28.66 54.59
N VAL A 133 26.04 28.43 54.94
CA VAL A 133 25.19 27.46 54.24
C VAL A 133 24.97 27.90 52.80
N GLY A 134 24.74 29.20 52.54
CA GLY A 134 24.67 29.75 51.19
C GLY A 134 25.95 29.54 50.39
N ALA A 135 27.13 29.71 51.01
CA ALA A 135 28.42 29.44 50.37
C ALA A 135 28.62 27.95 50.07
N LEU A 136 28.28 27.06 51.02
CA LEU A 136 28.43 25.61 50.85
C LEU A 136 27.49 25.05 49.77
N VAL A 137 26.24 25.52 49.74
CA VAL A 137 25.27 25.17 48.70
C VAL A 137 25.75 25.70 47.35
N ASN A 138 26.32 26.90 47.29
CA ASN A 138 26.89 27.44 46.05
C ASN A 138 28.09 26.62 45.56
N ASP A 139 28.98 26.20 46.45
CA ASP A 139 30.12 25.35 46.09
C ASP A 139 29.67 23.96 45.65
N LEU A 140 28.66 23.37 46.30
CA LEU A 140 28.06 22.10 45.90
C LEU A 140 27.38 22.22 44.53
N LEU A 141 26.62 23.30 44.29
CA LEU A 141 26.00 23.59 43.00
C LEU A 141 27.04 23.83 41.90
N LYS A 142 28.17 24.46 42.24
CA LYS A 142 29.29 24.67 41.31
C LYS A 142 29.98 23.34 40.96
N SER A 143 30.24 22.49 41.95
CA SER A 143 30.78 21.14 41.75
C SER A 143 29.84 20.27 40.91
N HIS A 144 28.53 20.33 41.15
CA HIS A 144 27.55 19.61 40.31
C HIS A 144 27.49 20.17 38.90
N ARG A 145 27.57 21.50 38.71
CA ARG A 145 27.64 22.12 37.38
C ARG A 145 28.90 21.69 36.63
N GLU A 146 30.05 21.64 37.30
CA GLU A 146 31.31 21.19 36.71
C GLU A 146 31.28 19.68 36.39
N ALA A 147 30.67 18.85 37.25
CA ALA A 147 30.46 17.42 36.98
C ALA A 147 29.51 17.18 35.80
N LEU A 148 28.40 17.93 35.70
CA LEU A 148 27.48 17.88 34.57
C LEU A 148 28.18 18.34 33.29
N LEU A 149 28.91 19.46 33.32
CA LEU A 149 29.70 19.91 32.19
C LEU A 149 30.71 18.83 31.76
N LYS A 150 31.42 18.20 32.69
CA LYS A 150 32.35 17.10 32.40
C LYS A 150 31.65 15.86 31.81
N GLN A 151 30.43 15.57 32.21
CA GLN A 151 29.62 14.47 31.67
C GLN A 151 29.06 14.78 30.26
N PHE A 152 28.70 16.03 29.99
CA PHE A 152 28.20 16.49 28.68
C PHE A 152 29.31 16.82 27.67
N THR A 153 30.50 17.22 28.14
CA THR A 153 31.66 17.59 27.30
C THR A 153 32.74 16.52 27.23
N GLY A 154 32.61 15.46 28.03
CA GLY A 154 33.52 14.33 27.99
C GLY A 154 33.49 13.64 26.64
N THR A 155 34.65 13.28 26.11
CA THR A 155 34.80 12.53 24.85
C THR A 155 34.58 11.01 25.04
N GLY A 156 34.20 10.59 26.26
CA GLY A 156 33.98 9.20 26.62
C GLY A 156 32.65 8.65 26.10
N GLU A 157 32.59 7.33 25.96
CA GLU A 157 31.45 6.57 25.42
C GLU A 157 30.14 6.77 26.22
N SER A 158 30.24 7.25 27.47
CA SER A 158 29.14 7.60 28.36
C SER A 158 28.61 9.04 28.18
N ASN A 159 29.07 9.80 27.19
CA ASN A 159 28.52 11.13 26.89
C ASN A 159 27.16 10.99 26.18
N PRO A 160 26.05 11.43 26.81
CA PRO A 160 24.72 11.31 26.22
C PRO A 160 24.58 12.07 24.89
N LEU A 161 25.32 13.16 24.69
CA LEU A 161 25.33 13.89 23.41
C LEU A 161 26.06 13.11 22.31
N GLY A 162 27.15 12.43 22.66
CA GLY A 162 27.87 11.55 21.73
C GLY A 162 27.08 10.29 21.37
N GLN A 163 26.30 9.76 22.30
CA GLN A 163 25.37 8.66 22.03
C GLN A 163 24.23 9.10 21.10
N PHE A 164 23.62 10.26 21.39
CA PHE A 164 22.58 10.82 20.54
C PHE A 164 23.06 11.15 19.12
N GLN A 165 24.27 11.73 19.00
CA GLN A 165 24.87 12.00 17.69
C GLN A 165 25.10 10.70 16.91
N ARG A 166 25.65 9.66 17.56
CA ARG A 166 25.86 8.34 16.94
C ARG A 166 24.54 7.73 16.48
N SER A 167 23.52 7.70 17.35
CA SER A 167 22.19 7.17 16.99
C SER A 167 21.54 7.96 15.87
N ALA A 168 21.71 9.29 15.84
CA ALA A 168 21.19 10.12 14.76
C ALA A 168 21.91 9.86 13.44
N THR A 169 23.24 9.73 13.45
CA THR A 169 24.01 9.38 12.25
C THR A 169 23.66 7.98 11.76
N GLU A 170 23.51 7.00 12.65
CA GLU A 170 23.11 5.64 12.30
C GLU A 170 21.70 5.62 11.69
N ALA A 171 20.73 6.32 12.29
CA ALA A 171 19.39 6.45 11.74
C ALA A 171 19.39 7.07 10.33
N ILE A 172 20.17 8.13 10.11
CA ILE A 172 20.30 8.78 8.79
C ILE A 172 20.96 7.81 7.78
N THR A 173 22.03 7.12 8.16
CA THR A 173 22.71 6.17 7.27
C THR A 173 21.82 4.97 6.92
N ASN A 174 21.07 4.45 7.89
CA ASN A 174 20.13 3.35 7.68
C ASN A 174 18.95 3.78 6.79
N ALA A 175 18.40 4.98 7.02
CA ALA A 175 17.36 5.55 6.17
C ALA A 175 17.85 5.77 4.73
N SER A 176 19.07 6.30 4.56
CA SER A 176 19.69 6.48 3.24
C SER A 176 19.93 5.14 2.53
N ALA A 177 20.44 4.12 3.25
CA ALA A 177 20.66 2.79 2.69
C ALA A 177 19.34 2.07 2.32
N ALA A 178 18.26 2.30 3.09
CA ALA A 178 16.93 1.80 2.76
C ALA A 178 16.36 2.51 1.52
N GLN A 179 16.48 3.84 1.45
CA GLN A 179 16.04 4.63 0.30
C GLN A 179 16.80 4.25 -0.98
N GLN A 180 18.11 4.02 -0.88
CA GLN A 180 18.92 3.60 -2.02
C GLN A 180 18.51 2.21 -2.54
N ARG A 181 18.19 1.26 -1.63
CA ARG A 181 17.64 -0.05 -2.00
C ARG A 181 16.28 0.09 -2.70
N GLN A 182 15.39 0.91 -2.16
CA GLN A 182 14.09 1.19 -2.76
C GLN A 182 14.21 1.82 -4.15
N LEU A 183 15.15 2.76 -4.35
CA LEU A 183 15.39 3.37 -5.66
C LEU A 183 15.92 2.36 -6.69
N LEU A 184 16.79 1.44 -6.30
CA LEU A 184 17.27 0.38 -7.17
C LEU A 184 16.15 -0.58 -7.57
N GLU A 185 15.29 -0.95 -6.63
CA GLU A 185 14.13 -1.80 -6.90
C GLU A 185 13.12 -1.09 -7.82
N MET A 186 12.83 0.18 -7.56
CA MET A 186 11.97 1.01 -8.41
C MET A 186 12.55 1.18 -9.83
N THR A 187 13.87 1.30 -9.95
CA THR A 187 14.53 1.36 -11.26
C THR A 187 14.35 0.04 -12.00
N ARG A 188 14.48 -1.10 -11.29
CA ARG A 188 14.30 -2.43 -11.86
C ARG A 188 12.85 -2.64 -12.34
N THR A 189 11.85 -2.27 -11.54
CA THR A 189 10.44 -2.35 -11.95
C THR A 189 10.14 -1.44 -13.13
N MET A 190 10.67 -0.20 -13.13
CA MET A 190 10.53 0.71 -14.27
C MET A 190 11.15 0.16 -15.56
N THR A 191 12.31 -0.50 -15.48
CA THR A 191 12.89 -1.16 -16.66
C THR A 191 12.05 -2.33 -17.15
N ALA A 192 11.50 -3.15 -16.24
CA ALA A 192 10.62 -4.26 -16.61
C ALA A 192 9.31 -3.77 -17.26
N MET A 193 8.68 -2.75 -16.68
CA MET A 193 7.49 -2.13 -17.26
C MET A 193 7.77 -1.52 -18.64
N ARG A 194 8.92 -0.87 -18.84
CA ARG A 194 9.31 -0.35 -20.17
C ARG A 194 9.45 -1.48 -21.19
N THR A 195 10.01 -2.62 -20.82
CA THR A 195 10.12 -3.76 -21.74
C THR A 195 8.77 -4.37 -22.08
N GLU A 196 7.86 -4.47 -21.11
CA GLU A 196 6.49 -4.95 -21.33
C GLU A 196 5.70 -4.00 -22.23
N ILE A 197 5.78 -2.69 -21.99
CA ILE A 197 5.14 -1.68 -22.86
C ILE A 197 5.68 -1.77 -24.30
N ALA A 198 6.98 -1.99 -24.49
CA ALA A 198 7.57 -2.14 -25.81
C ALA A 198 7.07 -3.42 -26.51
N ALA A 199 6.94 -4.53 -25.77
CA ALA A 199 6.40 -5.79 -26.30
C ALA A 199 4.92 -5.64 -26.71
N LEU A 200 4.10 -5.02 -25.86
CA LEU A 200 2.69 -4.78 -26.14
C LEU A 200 2.49 -3.86 -27.36
N LYS A 201 3.31 -2.81 -27.50
CA LYS A 201 3.27 -1.96 -28.70
C LYS A 201 3.60 -2.74 -29.97
N ALA A 202 4.62 -3.60 -29.93
CA ALA A 202 5.00 -4.43 -31.07
C ALA A 202 3.91 -5.47 -31.43
N GLU A 203 3.18 -5.99 -30.44
CA GLU A 203 2.02 -6.85 -30.66
C GLU A 203 0.87 -6.07 -31.32
N GLN A 204 0.58 -4.86 -30.81
CA GLN A 204 -0.46 -4.01 -31.36
C GLN A 204 -0.19 -3.59 -32.82
N GLU A 205 1.07 -3.27 -33.15
CA GLU A 205 1.48 -2.95 -34.52
C GLU A 205 1.32 -4.16 -35.47
N LYS A 206 1.60 -5.38 -35.00
CA LYS A 206 1.37 -6.61 -35.78
C LYS A 206 -0.11 -6.85 -36.02
N ASP A 207 -0.93 -6.70 -34.99
CA ASP A 207 -2.38 -6.87 -35.11
C ASP A 207 -2.99 -5.87 -36.09
N GLN A 208 -2.52 -4.62 -36.05
CA GLN A 208 -2.91 -3.59 -37.02
C GLN A 208 -2.49 -3.98 -38.44
N ALA A 209 -1.26 -4.44 -38.65
CA ALA A 209 -0.80 -4.88 -39.98
C ALA A 209 -1.59 -6.09 -40.51
N VAL A 210 -1.98 -7.03 -39.65
CA VAL A 210 -2.84 -8.17 -40.02
C VAL A 210 -4.26 -7.70 -40.37
N ALA A 211 -4.81 -6.75 -39.62
CA ALA A 211 -6.12 -6.17 -39.92
C ALA A 211 -6.12 -5.41 -41.26
N GLU A 212 -5.09 -4.61 -41.54
CA GLU A 212 -4.95 -3.89 -42.81
C GLU A 212 -4.81 -4.85 -44.01
N GLU A 213 -4.07 -5.95 -43.87
CA GLU A 213 -3.95 -6.96 -44.92
C GLU A 213 -5.25 -7.74 -45.11
N ALA A 214 -6.01 -8.00 -44.04
CA ALA A 214 -7.35 -8.58 -44.13
C ALA A 214 -8.34 -7.66 -44.86
N GLU A 215 -8.30 -6.35 -44.60
CA GLU A 215 -9.10 -5.36 -45.33
C GLU A 215 -8.69 -5.27 -46.81
N ARG A 216 -7.39 -5.31 -47.12
CA ARG A 216 -6.91 -5.34 -48.52
C ARG A 216 -7.27 -6.64 -49.24
N GLY A 217 -7.16 -7.77 -48.55
CA GLY A 217 -7.49 -9.10 -49.09
C GLY A 217 -8.98 -9.24 -49.38
N THR A 218 -9.83 -8.79 -48.46
CA THR A 218 -11.29 -8.79 -48.64
C THR A 218 -11.72 -7.82 -49.76
N ALA A 219 -11.11 -6.63 -49.86
CA ALA A 219 -11.38 -5.69 -50.94
C ALA A 219 -11.02 -6.24 -52.34
N LYS A 220 -9.96 -7.03 -52.46
CA LYS A 220 -9.54 -7.62 -53.74
C LYS A 220 -10.51 -8.70 -54.24
N GLY A 221 -11.07 -9.52 -53.35
CA GLY A 221 -12.10 -10.51 -53.71
C GLY A 221 -13.44 -9.88 -54.05
N ARG A 222 -13.84 -8.86 -53.28
CA ARG A 222 -15.13 -8.16 -53.42
C ARG A 222 -15.33 -7.54 -54.80
N THR A 223 -14.31 -6.90 -55.36
CA THR A 223 -14.38 -6.30 -56.70
C THR A 223 -14.58 -7.33 -57.83
N TYR A 224 -14.07 -8.55 -57.68
CA TYR A 224 -14.29 -9.63 -58.64
C TYR A 224 -15.68 -10.24 -58.48
N GLU A 225 -16.11 -10.48 -57.23
CA GLU A 225 -17.45 -11.01 -56.94
C GLU A 225 -18.57 -10.08 -57.42
N GLU A 226 -18.40 -8.77 -57.26
CA GLU A 226 -19.33 -7.75 -57.77
C GLU A 226 -19.40 -7.75 -59.30
N GLN A 227 -18.24 -7.86 -59.99
CA GLN A 227 -18.20 -7.95 -61.46
C GLN A 227 -18.85 -9.23 -61.99
N VAL A 228 -18.64 -10.36 -61.29
CA VAL A 228 -19.25 -11.64 -61.65
C VAL A 228 -20.76 -11.60 -61.40
N ALA A 229 -21.21 -11.04 -60.27
CA ALA A 229 -22.62 -10.88 -59.97
C ALA A 229 -23.32 -10.01 -61.02
N GLU A 230 -22.70 -8.89 -61.43
CA GLU A 230 -23.25 -8.02 -62.48
C GLU A 230 -23.35 -8.74 -63.83
N ALA A 231 -22.31 -9.48 -64.21
CA ALA A 231 -22.31 -10.25 -65.46
C ALA A 231 -23.39 -11.34 -65.46
N LEU A 232 -23.56 -12.06 -64.33
CA LEU A 232 -24.58 -13.09 -64.17
C LEU A 232 -25.99 -12.50 -64.21
N THR A 233 -26.23 -11.38 -63.53
CA THR A 233 -27.51 -10.67 -63.56
C THR A 233 -27.89 -10.25 -64.98
N ARG A 234 -26.93 -9.74 -65.76
CA ARG A 234 -27.16 -9.37 -67.16
C ARG A 234 -27.57 -10.56 -68.04
N ILE A 235 -26.95 -11.72 -67.82
CA ILE A 235 -27.29 -12.96 -68.53
C ILE A 235 -28.67 -13.48 -68.12
N ALA A 236 -28.96 -13.47 -66.81
CA ALA A 236 -30.23 -13.95 -66.26
C ALA A 236 -31.42 -13.10 -66.74
N GLN A 237 -31.28 -11.77 -66.69
CA GLN A 237 -32.31 -10.83 -67.17
C GLN A 237 -32.65 -11.06 -68.66
N GLY A 238 -31.66 -11.34 -69.49
CA GLY A 238 -31.87 -11.65 -70.92
C GLY A 238 -32.67 -12.94 -71.17
N ARG A 239 -32.80 -13.81 -70.16
CA ARG A 239 -33.57 -15.07 -70.22
C ARG A 239 -34.87 -15.04 -69.40
N GLY A 240 -35.17 -13.93 -68.72
CA GLY A 240 -36.31 -13.82 -67.82
C GLY A 240 -36.09 -14.42 -66.43
N ASP A 241 -34.85 -14.78 -66.09
CA ASP A 241 -34.45 -15.27 -64.77
C ASP A 241 -33.87 -14.14 -63.89
N LEU A 242 -33.81 -14.36 -62.58
CA LEU A 242 -33.24 -13.43 -61.61
C LEU A 242 -32.01 -14.07 -60.93
N ALA A 243 -30.87 -13.36 -60.98
CA ALA A 243 -29.69 -13.71 -60.21
C ALA A 243 -29.58 -12.76 -59.01
N GLU A 244 -29.48 -13.34 -57.81
CA GLU A 244 -29.35 -12.59 -56.55
C GLU A 244 -27.92 -12.71 -56.01
N GLN A 245 -27.36 -11.59 -55.54
CA GLN A 245 -26.01 -11.57 -54.98
C GLN A 245 -26.07 -11.93 -53.50
N VAL A 246 -25.62 -13.13 -53.16
CA VAL A 246 -25.65 -13.67 -51.77
C VAL A 246 -24.32 -13.56 -51.03
N GLY A 247 -23.33 -12.85 -51.58
CA GLY A 247 -21.97 -12.77 -51.02
C GLY A 247 -21.90 -12.20 -49.59
N ASP A 248 -22.81 -11.28 -49.24
CA ASP A 248 -22.92 -10.69 -47.90
C ASP A 248 -24.00 -11.37 -47.03
N ALA A 249 -24.76 -12.33 -47.59
CA ALA A 249 -25.80 -13.05 -46.87
C ALA A 249 -25.20 -14.24 -46.12
N THR A 250 -25.11 -14.13 -44.79
CA THR A 250 -24.71 -15.24 -43.91
C THR A 250 -25.89 -16.19 -43.71
N GLU A 251 -26.21 -16.97 -44.73
CA GLU A 251 -27.11 -18.12 -44.55
C GLU A 251 -26.35 -19.25 -43.87
N GLY A 252 -26.72 -19.53 -42.62
CA GLY A 252 -26.14 -20.56 -41.78
C GLY A 252 -26.28 -21.96 -42.40
N GLY A 253 -25.25 -22.38 -43.13
CA GLY A 253 -25.21 -23.67 -43.81
C GLY A 253 -23.82 -24.27 -43.86
N GLY A 254 -23.04 -24.16 -42.78
CA GLY A 254 -21.76 -24.86 -42.65
C GLY A 254 -21.98 -26.38 -42.62
N LYS A 255 -21.53 -27.08 -43.66
CA LYS A 255 -21.51 -28.54 -43.75
C LYS A 255 -20.64 -29.08 -42.61
N LYS A 256 -21.24 -29.85 -41.69
CA LYS A 256 -20.48 -30.70 -40.76
C LYS A 256 -19.77 -31.78 -41.57
N GLY A 257 -18.47 -31.61 -41.75
CA GLY A 257 -17.52 -32.60 -42.26
C GLY A 257 -16.26 -32.52 -41.42
#